data_AF-A0A6C0ITD3-F1
#
_entry.id   AF-A0A6C0ITD3-F1
#
_cell.length_a   1.000
_cell.length_b   1.000
_cell.length_c   1.000
_cell.angle_alpha   90.00
_cell.angle_beta   90.00
_cell.angle_gamma   90.00
#
_symmetry.space_group_name_H-M   'P 1'
#
loop_
_entity.id
_entity.type
_entity.pdbx_description
1 polymer ?
#
loop_
_entity_poly.entity_id
_entity_poly.type
_entity_poly.pdbx_seq_one_letter_code
_entity_poly.pdbx_strand_id
1 'polypeptide(L)'
;MASTRNKNTPGNYCLEQRQSTSPEKWCLYKNGANGYAHNTKLAGNGLIQGPMPWDTLSHNPADIESFLFGINSTNLVNPAPPLTPQLKHIESANVFKKPDIFMPIPFVMSKDQRPFPLP
;
A
#
# COMPACT_ATOMS: atom_id res chain seq x y z
N MET A 1 -10.06 32.18 -46.71
CA MET A 1 -9.17 31.96 -45.55
C MET A 1 -8.34 30.70 -45.81
N ALA A 2 -7.18 30.85 -46.44
CA ALA A 2 -6.27 29.73 -46.67
C ALA A 2 -5.34 29.58 -45.47
N SER A 3 -5.40 28.43 -44.79
CA SER A 3 -4.48 28.10 -43.70
C SER A 3 -3.10 27.81 -44.29
N THR A 4 -2.26 28.84 -44.43
CA THR A 4 -0.89 28.73 -44.98
C THR A 4 0.12 28.11 -44.01
N ARG A 5 -0.33 27.71 -42.81
CA ARG A 5 0.52 27.10 -41.79
C ARG A 5 0.44 25.58 -41.89
N ASN A 6 1.60 24.93 -41.82
CA ASN A 6 1.77 23.48 -41.85
C ASN A 6 1.12 22.74 -40.64
N LYS A 7 0.46 23.46 -39.71
CA LYS A 7 -0.09 22.92 -38.46
C LYS A 7 -1.04 21.74 -38.64
N ASN A 8 -1.74 21.66 -39.77
CA ASN A 8 -2.73 20.62 -40.06
C ASN A 8 -2.17 19.43 -40.86
N THR A 9 -0.86 19.34 -41.08
CA THR A 9 -0.32 18.12 -41.68
C THR A 9 -0.35 16.96 -40.70
N PRO A 10 -0.53 15.73 -41.19
CA PRO A 10 -0.52 14.54 -40.34
C PRO A 10 0.73 14.47 -39.45
N GLY A 11 1.90 14.89 -39.95
CA GLY A 11 3.13 14.93 -39.17
C GLY A 11 3.08 15.87 -37.96
N ASN A 12 2.57 17.09 -38.12
CA ASN A 12 2.45 18.05 -37.02
C ASN A 12 1.39 17.64 -36.00
N TYR A 13 0.27 17.08 -36.47
CA TYR A 13 -0.75 16.54 -35.58
C TYR A 13 -0.23 15.36 -34.74
N CYS A 14 0.52 14.43 -35.35
CA CYS A 14 1.16 13.33 -34.63
C CYS A 14 2.17 13.83 -33.58
N LEU A 15 2.93 14.88 -33.89
CA LEU A 15 3.86 15.49 -32.94
C LEU A 15 3.12 16.14 -31.76
N GLU A 16 2.02 16.84 -32.01
CA GLU A 16 1.18 17.44 -30.96
C GLU A 16 0.59 16.37 -30.04
N GLN A 17 -0.01 15.31 -30.61
CA GLN A 17 -0.48 14.17 -29.81
C GLN A 17 0.65 13.53 -28.99
N ARG A 18 1.85 13.39 -29.57
CA ARG A 18 3.01 12.82 -28.87
C ARG A 18 3.46 13.72 -27.72
N GLN A 19 3.43 15.03 -27.92
CA GLN A 19 3.77 16.02 -26.90
C GLN A 19 2.82 15.96 -25.70
N SER A 20 1.54 15.65 -25.91
CA SER A 20 0.57 15.44 -24.82
C SER A 20 0.68 14.07 -24.17
N THR A 21 0.78 13.00 -24.96
CA THR A 21 0.72 11.62 -24.47
C THR A 21 2.02 11.14 -23.82
N SER A 22 3.18 11.67 -24.23
CA SER A 22 4.47 11.21 -23.68
C SER A 22 4.68 11.62 -22.21
N PRO A 23 4.41 12.88 -21.82
CA PRO A 23 4.45 13.28 -20.41
C PRO A 23 3.42 12.54 -19.56
N GLU A 24 2.20 12.36 -20.08
CA GLU A 24 1.15 11.59 -19.40
C GLU A 24 1.63 10.16 -19.09
N LYS A 25 2.18 9.46 -20.10
CA LYS A 25 2.74 8.11 -19.92
C LYS A 25 3.84 8.06 -18.87
N TRP A 26 4.69 9.09 -18.80
CA TRP A 26 5.75 9.16 -17.80
C TRP A 26 5.19 9.39 -16.38
N CYS A 27 4.23 10.31 -16.24
CA CYS A 27 3.58 10.60 -14.96
C CYS A 27 2.75 9.41 -14.43
N LEU A 28 2.05 8.70 -15.32
CA LEU A 28 1.23 7.54 -14.99
C LEU A 28 2.03 6.22 -14.93
N TYR A 29 3.34 6.28 -15.16
CA TYR A 29 4.16 5.08 -15.14
C TYR A 29 4.17 4.46 -13.74
N LYS A 30 3.63 3.24 -13.63
CA LYS A 30 3.40 2.57 -12.34
C LYS A 30 4.67 2.44 -11.51
N ASN A 31 5.83 2.19 -12.11
CA ASN A 31 7.10 2.02 -11.41
C ASN A 31 8.01 3.26 -11.54
N GLY A 32 7.43 4.45 -11.71
CA GLY A 32 8.17 5.71 -11.73
C GLY A 32 8.75 6.08 -10.36
N ALA A 33 9.43 7.23 -10.29
CA ALA A 33 10.08 7.69 -9.06
C ALA A 33 9.12 7.81 -7.86
N ASN A 34 7.86 8.19 -8.10
CA ASN A 34 6.80 8.28 -7.10
C ASN A 34 5.81 7.10 -7.17
N GLY A 35 6.18 6.04 -7.89
CA GLY A 35 5.34 4.88 -8.15
C GLY A 35 5.64 3.70 -7.21
N TYR A 36 5.20 2.53 -7.66
CA TYR A 36 5.38 1.25 -7.02
C TYR A 36 6.80 0.74 -7.22
N ALA A 37 7.38 0.13 -6.20
CA ALA A 37 8.61 -0.64 -6.38
C ALA A 37 8.37 -1.82 -7.33
N HIS A 38 9.39 -2.19 -8.13
CA HIS A 38 9.33 -3.40 -8.95
C HIS A 38 9.24 -4.68 -8.10
N ASN A 39 9.89 -4.68 -6.94
CA ASN A 39 9.86 -5.75 -5.97
C ASN A 39 9.64 -5.16 -4.58
N THR A 40 8.40 -5.21 -4.10
CA THR A 40 8.04 -4.70 -2.78
C THR A 40 8.36 -5.76 -1.72
N LYS A 41 9.20 -5.39 -0.76
CA LYS A 41 9.56 -6.22 0.40
C LYS A 41 9.47 -5.41 1.67
N LEU A 42 9.25 -6.10 2.79
CA LEU A 42 9.36 -5.50 4.12
C LEU A 42 10.84 -5.22 4.42
N ALA A 43 11.14 -4.15 5.15
CA ALA A 43 12.51 -3.73 5.45
C ALA A 43 13.32 -4.75 6.27
N GLY A 44 12.67 -5.70 6.93
CA GLY A 44 13.34 -6.76 7.68
C GLY A 44 14.36 -6.23 8.70
N ASN A 45 15.52 -6.88 8.77
CA ASN A 45 16.63 -6.48 9.63
C ASN A 45 17.65 -5.58 8.91
N GLY A 46 17.90 -4.40 9.47
CA GLY A 46 18.99 -3.52 9.03
C GLY A 46 18.59 -2.39 8.08
N LEU A 47 17.31 -2.33 7.68
CA LEU A 47 16.76 -1.23 6.89
C LEU A 47 15.60 -0.56 7.62
N ILE A 48 15.32 0.68 7.25
CA ILE A 48 14.13 1.42 7.66
C ILE A 48 13.05 1.21 6.58
N GLN A 49 11.81 1.01 7.02
CA GLN A 49 10.68 0.84 6.11
C GLN A 49 10.41 2.13 5.33
N GLY A 50 10.47 2.02 4.00
CA GLY A 50 10.02 3.08 3.09
C GLY A 50 8.50 3.10 2.94
N PRO A 51 7.97 4.14 2.27
CA PRO A 51 6.53 4.22 1.98
C PRO A 51 6.09 3.01 1.14
N MET A 52 4.93 2.46 1.47
CA MET A 52 4.31 1.37 0.73
C MET A 52 2.96 1.82 0.15
N PRO A 53 2.66 1.48 -1.11
CA PRO A 53 1.33 1.67 -1.66
C PRO A 53 0.24 0.95 -0.85
N TRP A 54 -0.95 1.54 -0.81
CA TRP A 54 -2.11 1.10 -0.03
C TRP A 54 -2.55 -0.35 -0.28
N ASP A 55 -2.40 -0.87 -1.49
CA ASP A 55 -2.80 -2.22 -1.93
C ASP A 55 -1.70 -3.26 -1.76
N THR A 56 -0.55 -2.92 -1.18
CA THR A 56 0.56 -3.86 -1.05
C THR A 56 0.27 -4.99 -0.07
N LEU A 57 -0.40 -4.69 1.04
CA LEU A 57 -0.60 -5.62 2.17
C LEU A 57 -1.80 -6.56 1.97
N SER A 58 -2.72 -6.25 1.06
CA SER A 58 -3.94 -7.05 0.83
C SER A 58 -4.47 -6.90 -0.59
N HIS A 59 -5.36 -7.80 -1.01
CA HIS A 59 -6.08 -7.69 -2.28
C HIS A 59 -7.33 -6.80 -2.17
N ASN A 60 -7.85 -6.61 -0.96
CA ASN A 60 -9.05 -5.81 -0.66
C ASN A 60 -8.80 -4.73 0.41
N PRO A 61 -7.84 -3.81 0.20
CA PRO A 61 -7.49 -2.80 1.20
C PRO A 61 -8.68 -1.88 1.52
N ALA A 62 -9.44 -1.44 0.51
CA ALA A 62 -10.58 -0.54 0.68
C ALA A 62 -11.68 -1.14 1.57
N ASP A 63 -11.98 -2.44 1.41
CA ASP A 63 -12.99 -3.13 2.21
C ASP A 63 -12.52 -3.28 3.67
N ILE A 64 -11.25 -3.64 3.85
CA ILE A 64 -10.63 -3.75 5.17
C ILE A 64 -10.66 -2.39 5.88
N GLU A 65 -10.22 -1.32 5.22
CA GLU A 65 -10.24 0.03 5.77
C GLU A 65 -11.66 0.49 6.10
N SER A 66 -12.61 0.29 5.20
CA SER A 66 -14.01 0.67 5.42
C SER A 66 -14.60 -0.02 6.66
N PHE A 67 -14.31 -1.31 6.82
CA PHE A 67 -14.71 -2.07 8.01
C PHE A 67 -14.02 -1.56 9.28
N LEU A 68 -12.71 -1.29 9.24
CA LEU A 68 -11.95 -0.76 10.38
C LEU A 68 -12.42 0.65 10.80
N PHE A 69 -12.82 1.48 9.84
CA PHE A 69 -13.44 2.78 10.11
C PHE A 69 -14.90 2.68 10.56
N GLY A 70 -15.50 1.49 10.57
CA GLY A 70 -16.90 1.28 10.96
C GLY A 70 -17.91 1.84 9.95
N ILE A 71 -17.50 2.05 8.71
CA ILE A 71 -18.37 2.54 7.63
C ILE A 71 -19.48 1.51 7.40
N ASN A 72 -20.73 1.97 7.28
CA ASN A 72 -21.91 1.13 7.08
C ASN A 72 -22.25 0.18 8.26
N SER A 73 -21.65 0.36 9.43
CA SER A 73 -21.91 -0.48 10.62
C SER A 73 -23.32 -0.32 11.20
N THR A 74 -23.96 0.83 11.01
CA THR A 74 -25.30 1.15 11.54
C THR A 74 -26.42 0.98 10.53
N ASN A 75 -26.15 0.40 9.36
CA ASN A 75 -27.16 0.20 8.33
C ASN A 75 -28.07 -0.97 8.68
N LEU A 76 -29.28 -0.64 9.15
CA LEU A 76 -30.29 -1.62 9.56
C LEU A 76 -31.11 -2.17 8.39
N VAL A 77 -31.07 -1.51 7.22
CA VAL A 77 -31.82 -1.95 6.02
C VAL A 77 -31.00 -2.99 5.25
N ASN A 78 -29.72 -2.70 5.03
CA ASN A 78 -28.77 -3.60 4.38
C ASN A 78 -27.52 -3.73 5.26
N PRO A 79 -27.54 -4.66 6.24
CA PRO A 79 -26.40 -4.90 7.11
C PRO A 79 -25.15 -5.25 6.31
N ALA A 80 -24.00 -4.69 6.71
CA ALA A 80 -22.72 -5.02 6.09
C ALA A 80 -22.42 -6.52 6.30
N PRO A 81 -22.01 -7.25 5.24
CA PRO A 81 -21.60 -8.63 5.39
C PRO A 81 -20.32 -8.73 6.24
N PRO A 82 -20.04 -9.89 6.86
CA PRO A 82 -18.79 -10.10 7.58
C PRO A 82 -17.60 -9.98 6.62
N LEU A 83 -16.61 -9.16 6.99
CA LEU A 83 -15.41 -8.94 6.20
C LEU A 83 -14.53 -10.20 6.18
N THR A 84 -14.08 -10.59 4.99
CA THR A 84 -13.01 -11.58 4.81
C THR A 84 -11.73 -10.88 4.30
N PRO A 85 -10.73 -10.65 5.17
CA PRO A 85 -9.51 -9.95 4.75
C PRO A 85 -8.65 -10.86 3.85
N GLN A 86 -8.28 -10.37 2.67
CA GLN A 86 -7.45 -11.09 1.70
C GLN A 86 -6.00 -10.61 1.78
N LEU A 87 -5.32 -10.95 2.88
CA LEU A 87 -3.96 -10.51 3.16
C LEU A 87 -2.94 -11.12 2.18
N LYS A 88 -1.96 -10.32 1.76
CA LYS A 88 -0.83 -10.75 0.93
C LYS A 88 0.34 -11.16 1.83
N HIS A 89 1.03 -12.23 1.45
CA HIS A 89 2.31 -12.58 2.07
C HIS A 89 3.44 -11.82 1.37
N ILE A 90 4.14 -10.96 2.11
CA ILE A 90 5.26 -10.17 1.59
C ILE A 90 6.55 -10.64 2.28
N GLU A 91 7.59 -10.85 1.49
CA GLU A 91 8.90 -11.23 1.98
C GLU A 91 9.63 -10.06 2.66
N SER A 92 10.49 -10.37 3.62
CA SER A 92 11.38 -9.41 4.28
C SER A 92 12.76 -9.38 3.64
N ALA A 93 13.30 -8.18 3.40
CA ALA A 93 14.65 -7.94 2.92
C ALA A 93 15.62 -7.79 4.11
N ASN A 94 16.05 -8.90 4.69
CA ASN A 94 17.01 -8.90 5.79
C ASN A 94 18.45 -8.68 5.28
N VAL A 95 19.11 -7.62 5.74
CA VAL A 95 20.53 -7.35 5.44
C VAL A 95 21.45 -8.27 6.23
N PHE A 96 21.05 -8.61 7.45
CA PHE A 96 21.78 -9.54 8.30
C PHE A 96 20.85 -10.51 9.04
N LYS A 97 21.39 -11.67 9.41
CA LYS A 97 20.72 -12.65 10.24
C LYS A 97 20.99 -12.32 11.71
N LYS A 98 19.93 -12.20 12.52
CA LYS A 98 20.08 -12.08 13.97
C LYS A 98 20.47 -13.46 14.55
N PRO A 99 21.33 -13.51 15.59
CA PRO A 99 21.57 -14.76 16.30
C PRO A 99 20.28 -15.24 16.94
N ASP A 100 20.13 -16.55 17.07
CA ASP A 100 18.96 -17.15 17.72
C ASP A 100 18.95 -16.74 19.19
N ILE A 101 17.87 -16.07 19.62
CA ILE A 101 17.70 -15.65 21.01
C ILE A 101 17.11 -16.83 21.77
N PHE A 102 17.90 -17.44 22.65
CA PHE A 102 17.40 -18.42 23.61
C PHE A 102 16.76 -17.67 24.77
N MET A 103 15.44 -17.80 24.95
CA MET A 103 14.75 -17.27 26.13
C MET A 103 15.06 -18.19 27.32
N PRO A 104 15.82 -17.74 28.34
CA PRO A 104 16.44 -18.68 29.28
C PRO A 104 15.46 -19.33 30.26
N ILE A 105 14.28 -18.74 30.55
CA ILE A 105 13.21 -19.33 31.37
C ILE A 105 11.88 -18.69 30.91
N PRO A 106 10.77 -19.43 30.76
CA PRO A 106 9.46 -18.81 30.51
C PRO A 106 9.15 -17.81 31.64
N PHE A 107 8.94 -16.56 31.27
CA PHE A 107 8.62 -15.50 32.23
C PHE A 107 7.25 -15.77 32.87
N VAL A 108 7.26 -16.24 34.12
CA VAL A 108 6.05 -16.44 34.91
C VAL A 108 5.67 -15.09 35.54
N MET A 109 4.78 -14.33 34.89
CA MET A 109 4.14 -13.18 35.51
C MET A 109 3.32 -13.63 36.71
N SER A 110 3.54 -13.00 37.87
CA SER A 110 2.64 -13.19 39.02
C SER A 110 1.26 -12.63 38.69
N LYS A 111 0.21 -13.43 38.90
CA LYS A 111 -1.19 -13.05 38.64
C LYS A 111 -1.71 -11.99 39.62
N ASP A 112 -0.99 -11.76 40.71
CA ASP A 112 -1.38 -10.87 41.81
C ASP A 112 -0.77 -9.46 41.68
N GLN A 113 -0.13 -9.14 40.55
CA GLN A 113 0.49 -7.83 40.33
C GLN A 113 -0.51 -6.70 40.06
N ARG A 114 -1.80 -7.02 39.84
CA ARG A 114 -2.83 -6.01 39.70
C ARG A 114 -3.42 -5.71 41.08
N PRO A 115 -3.31 -4.47 41.60
CA PRO A 115 -4.00 -4.09 42.83
C PRO A 115 -5.49 -4.38 42.67
N PHE A 116 -6.09 -5.00 43.69
CA PHE A 116 -7.53 -5.22 43.75
C PHE A 116 -8.24 -3.88 43.52
N PRO A 117 -9.27 -3.78 42.67
CA PRO A 117 -10.07 -2.56 42.61
C PRO A 117 -10.61 -2.30 44.02
N LEU A 118 -10.16 -1.20 44.62
CA LEU A 118 -10.67 -0.73 45.91
C LEU A 118 -12.19 -0.44 45.75
N PRO A 119 -13.02 -0.85 46.73
CA PRO A 119 -14.46 -0.64 46.70
C PRO A 119 -14.86 0.84 46.76
#